data_AF-A0A3N7E5U7-F1
#
_entry.id   AF-A0A3N7E5U7-F1
#
_cell.length_a   1.000
_cell.length_b   1.000
_cell.length_c   1.000
_cell.angle_alpha   90.00
_cell.angle_beta   90.00
_cell.angle_gamma   90.00
#
_symmetry.space_group_name_H-M   'P 1'
#
loop_
_entity.id
_entity.type
_entity.pdbx_description
1 polymer ?
#
loop_
_entity_poly.entity_id
_entity_poly.type
_entity_poly.pdbx_seq_one_letter_code
_entity_poly.pdbx_strand_id
1 'polypeptide(L)' 'MFYVKNVPGWERALRIAMGLAGLVFAAMNWGSASLATNVVVGIGLGGAMLAVTGLFGFCPMCAMVGRKPGKPGGQAR' A
#
# COMPACT_ATOMS: atom_id res chain seq x y z
N MET A 1 19.26 6.01 -2.84
CA MET A 1 18.51 5.18 -3.82
C MET A 1 18.48 3.75 -3.30
N PHE A 2 17.53 3.41 -2.41
CA PHE A 2 17.63 2.17 -1.62
C PHE A 2 16.76 0.99 -2.09
N TYR A 3 15.95 1.10 -3.14
CA TYR A 3 15.28 -0.08 -3.71
C TYR A 3 14.97 0.09 -5.20
N VAL A 4 15.20 -0.98 -5.95
CA VAL A 4 14.83 -1.16 -7.35
C VAL A 4 13.29 -1.12 -7.40
N LYS A 5 12.69 -0.05 -7.92
CA LYS A 5 11.24 0.14 -7.86
C LYS A 5 10.58 -0.81 -8.85
N ASN A 6 9.71 -1.68 -8.34
CA ASN A 6 8.97 -2.65 -9.16
C ASN A 6 7.63 -2.07 -9.68
N VAL A 7 7.16 -0.99 -9.07
CA VAL A 7 5.83 -0.42 -9.31
C VAL A 7 5.97 0.97 -9.95
N PRO A 8 5.22 1.30 -11.02
CA PRO A 8 5.23 2.63 -11.61
C PRO A 8 4.69 3.69 -10.62
N GLY A 9 5.08 4.94 -10.82
CA GLY A 9 4.79 6.04 -9.90
C GLY A 9 3.30 6.29 -9.71
N TRP A 10 2.51 6.03 -10.75
CA TRP A 10 1.06 6.17 -10.72
C TRP A 10 0.42 5.10 -9.81
N GLU A 11 0.78 3.82 -9.94
CA GLU A 11 0.33 2.73 -9.05
C GLU A 11 0.79 2.96 -7.62
N ARG A 12 1.97 3.58 -7.45
CA ARG A 12 2.51 3.96 -6.14
C ARG A 12 1.64 5.04 -5.48
N ALA A 13 1.28 6.09 -6.22
CA ALA A 13 0.39 7.14 -5.75
C ALA A 13 -1.00 6.59 -5.41
N LEU A 14 -1.53 5.68 -6.24
CA LEU A 14 -2.84 5.08 -6.03
C LEU A 14 -2.87 4.18 -4.78
N ARG A 15 -1.82 3.40 -4.53
CA ARG A 15 -1.69 2.61 -3.28
C ARG A 15 -1.59 3.49 -2.04
N ILE A 16 -0.85 4.59 -2.12
CA ILE A 16 -0.73 5.54 -1.00
C ILE A 16 -2.09 6.20 -0.74
N ALA A 17 -2.79 6.65 -1.79
CA ALA A 17 -4.10 7.28 -1.66
C ALA A 17 -5.14 6.33 -1.06
N MET A 18 -5.24 5.09 -1.55
CA MET A 18 -6.16 4.09 -1.01
C MET A 18 -5.79 3.65 0.41
N GLY A 19 -4.49 3.47 0.69
CA GLY A 19 -3.99 3.12 2.02
C GLY A 19 -4.30 4.20 3.05
N LEU A 20 -4.07 5.48 2.71
CA LEU A 20 -4.43 6.62 3.55
C LEU A 20 -5.95 6.74 3.74
N ALA A 21 -6.74 6.56 2.68
CA ALA A 21 -8.20 6.59 2.80
C ALA A 21 -8.72 5.51 3.75
N GLY A 22 -8.18 4.29 3.67
CA GLY A 22 -8.51 3.19 4.59
C GLY A 22 -8.07 3.49 6.03
N LEU A 23 -6.91 4.13 6.22
CA LEU A 23 -6.40 4.48 7.54
C LEU A 23 -7.21 5.61 8.20
N VAL A 24 -7.63 6.62 7.42
CA VAL A 24 -8.54 7.68 7.88
C VAL A 24 -9.91 7.10 8.22
N PHE A 25 -10.46 6.23 7.36
CA PHE A 25 -11.72 5.56 7.63
C PHE A 25 -11.64 4.72 8.92
N ALA A 26 -10.54 4.00 9.12
CA ALA A 26 -10.34 3.21 10.32
C ALA A 26 -10.22 4.08 11.59
N ALA A 27 -9.52 5.22 11.50
CA ALA A 27 -9.39 6.17 12.59
C ALA A 27 -10.74 6.80 12.98
N MET A 28 -11.57 7.17 11.99
CA MET A 28 -12.90 7.74 12.24
C MET A 28 -13.89 6.74 12.84
N ASN A 29 -13.72 5.44 12.56
CA ASN A 29 -14.65 4.38 12.97
C ASN A 29 -14.11 3.51 14.13
N TRP A 30 -13.01 3.91 14.77
CA TRP A 30 -12.35 3.16 15.84
C TRP A 30 -13.24 2.91 17.07
N GLY A 31 -14.28 3.73 17.27
CA GLY A 31 -15.21 3.63 18.41
C GLY A 31 -16.51 2.85 18.16
N SER A 32 -16.77 2.34 16.95
CA SER A 32 -18.03 1.67 16.62
C SER A 32 -18.05 0.20 17.08
N ALA A 33 -19.12 -0.19 17.78
CA ALA A 33 -19.21 -1.40 18.59
C ALA A 33 -19.07 -2.74 17.82
N SER A 34 -18.21 -3.59 18.39
CA SER A 34 -18.08 -5.06 18.37
C SER A 34 -17.94 -5.83 17.04
N LEU A 35 -18.67 -5.51 15.97
CA LEU A 35 -18.51 -6.17 14.66
C LEU A 35 -17.74 -5.29 13.66
N ALA A 36 -17.97 -3.98 13.74
CA ALA A 36 -17.25 -3.00 12.93
C ALA A 36 -15.76 -2.95 13.30
N THR A 37 -15.40 -3.21 14.56
CA THR A 37 -14.02 -3.11 15.05
C THR A 37 -13.06 -4.07 14.33
N ASN A 38 -13.44 -5.32 14.09
CA ASN A 38 -12.59 -6.29 13.37
C ASN A 38 -12.41 -5.90 11.90
N VAL A 39 -13.47 -5.39 11.26
CA VAL A 39 -13.42 -4.89 9.87
C VAL A 39 -12.57 -3.62 9.79
N VAL A 40 -12.73 -2.70 10.73
CA VAL A 40 -11.96 -1.45 10.86
C VAL A 40 -10.48 -1.74 11.08
N VAL A 41 -10.15 -2.72 11.94
CA VAL A 41 -8.77 -3.18 12.16
C VAL A 41 -8.21 -3.83 10.89
N GLY A 42 -9.00 -4.66 10.19
CA GLY A 42 -8.61 -5.26 8.90
C GLY A 42 -8.34 -4.22 7.81
N ILE A 43 -9.20 -3.20 7.69
CA ILE A 43 -9.03 -2.09 6.75
C ILE A 43 -7.83 -1.22 7.13
N GLY A 44 -7.62 -0.96 8.43
CA GLY A 44 -6.47 -0.20 8.92
C GLY A 44 -5.14 -0.91 8.67
N LEU A 45 -5.04 -2.20 8.99
CA LEU A 45 -3.86 -3.04 8.71
C LEU A 45 -3.61 -3.19 7.21
N GLY A 46 -4.65 -3.48 6.42
CA GLY A 46 -4.56 -3.58 4.97
C GLY A 46 -4.14 -2.26 4.33
N GLY A 47 -4.71 -1.15 4.79
CA GLY A 47 -4.38 0.21 4.33
C GLY A 47 -2.95 0.61 4.69
N ALA A 48 -2.49 0.29 5.91
CA ALA A 48 -1.11 0.54 6.33
C ALA A 48 -0.11 -0.27 5.47
N MET A 49 -0.37 -1.55 5.21
CA MET A 49 0.48 -2.39 4.35
C MET A 49 0.49 -1.88 2.90
N LEU A 50 -0.64 -1.41 2.38
CA LEU A 50 -0.70 -0.77 1.05
C LEU A 50 0.10 0.53 1.02
N ALA A 51 -0.03 1.38 2.04
CA ALA A 51 0.68 2.65 2.12
C ALA A 51 2.20 2.43 2.22
N VAL A 52 2.64 1.44 3.02
CA VAL A 52 4.06 1.09 3.17
C VAL A 52 4.63 0.53 1.85
N THR A 53 3.93 -0.41 1.19
CA THR A 53 4.39 -0.93 -0.11
C THR A 53 4.38 0.13 -1.21
N GLY A 54 3.44 1.07 -1.16
CA GLY A 54 3.46 2.32 -1.92
C GLY A 54 4.70 3.15 -1.56
N LEU A 55 4.97 3.43 -0.29
CA LEU A 55 6.10 4.27 0.13
C LEU A 55 7.48 3.65 -0.17
N PHE A 56 7.61 2.33 -0.22
CA PHE A 56 8.86 1.68 -0.64
C PHE A 56 8.91 1.39 -2.15
N GLY A 57 7.78 1.41 -2.85
CA GLY A 57 7.71 1.17 -4.30
C GLY A 57 7.96 -0.30 -4.69
N PHE A 58 7.79 -1.20 -3.73
CA PHE A 58 7.95 -2.64 -3.89
C PHE A 58 6.69 -3.35 -3.44
N CYS A 59 6.05 -4.09 -4.36
CA CYS A 59 4.92 -4.95 -4.06
C CYS A 59 5.32 -6.40 -4.35
N PRO A 60 5.39 -7.30 -3.34
CA PRO A 60 5.85 -8.67 -3.50
C PRO A 60 4.95 -9.47 -4.46
N MET A 61 3.65 -9.19 -4.47
CA MET A 61 2.72 -9.80 -5.43
C MET A 61 3.06 -9.41 -6.88
N CYS A 62 3.39 -8.13 -7.13
CA CYS A 62 3.82 -7.68 -8.46
C CYS A 62 5.17 -8.31 -8.86
N ALA A 63 6.05 -8.62 -7.90
CA ALA A 63 7.32 -9.29 -8.16
C ALA A 63 7.13 -10.79 -8.46
N MET A 64 6.20 -11.46 -7.76
CA MET A 64 5.82 -12.86 -8.02
C MET A 64 5.16 -13.05 -9.39
N VAL A 65 4.44 -12.03 -9.89
CA VAL A 65 3.85 -12.01 -11.24
C VAL A 65 4.91 -11.74 -12.34
N GLY A 66 6.18 -11.56 -11.98
CA GLY A 66 7.27 -11.46 -12.94
C GLY A 66 7.54 -10.04 -13.45
N ARG A 67 7.00 -8.99 -12.81
CA ARG A 67 7.48 -7.63 -13.10
C ARG A 67 8.94 -7.53 -12.67
N LYS A 68 9.81 -7.21 -13.64
CA LYS A 68 11.22 -6.94 -13.38
C LYS A 68 11.35 -5.52 -12.84
N PRO A 69 12.04 -5.34 -11.71
CA PRO A 69 12.20 -4.02 -11.14
C PRO A 69 13.14 -3.19 -12.05
N GLY A 70 12.78 -1.93 -12.28
CA GLY A 70 13.54 -1.05 -13.19
C GLY A 70 14.92 -0.72 -12.63
N LYS A 71 15.92 -0.52 -13.51
CA LYS A 71 17.33 -0.16 -13.20
C LYS A 71 17.52 0.59 -11.86
N PRO A 72 18.61 0.39 -11.09
CA PRO A 72 18.84 1.13 -9.84
C PRO A 72 18.65 2.64 -10.02
N GLY A 73 17.60 3.20 -9.41
CA GLY A 73 17.19 4.61 -9.55
C GLY A 73 15.98 4.87 -10.47
N GLY A 74 15.72 3.99 -11.44
CA GLY A 74 14.61 4.07 -12.40
C GLY A 74 13.31 3.42 -11.92
N GLN A 75 12.19 3.97 -12.37
CA GLN A 75 10.85 3.40 -12.17
C GLN A 75 10.61 2.24 -13.15
N ALA A 76 9.86 1.20 -12.76
CA ALA A 76 9.40 0.18 -13.71
C ALA A 76 8.60 0.86 -14.83
N ARG A 77 8.97 0.58 -16.09
CA ARG A 77 8.20 0.99 -17.28
C ARG A 77 7.12 -0.04 -17.55
#